data_AF-A0A846W0C3-F1
#
_entry.id   AF-A0A846W0C3-F1
#
_cell.length_a   1.000
_cell.length_b   1.000
_cell.length_c   1.000
_cell.angle_alpha   90.00
_cell.angle_beta   90.00
_cell.angle_gamma   90.00
#
_symmetry.space_group_name_H-M   'P 1'
#
loop_
_entity.id
_entity.type
_entity.pdbx_description
1 polymer ?
#
loop_
_entity_poly.entity_id
_entity_poly.type
_entity_poly.pdbx_seq_one_letter_code
_entity_poly.pdbx_strand_id
1 'polypeptide(L)'
;MIPIDANIAAAGHPLDHTDIPTRRITVYFDGPTPQDAMVLEYAATQSEAWEFTTAAVHAGLLVTVDGRVEPGLRRLPCRSLWH
;
A
#
# COMPACT_ATOMS: atom_id res chain seq x y z
N MET A 1 -24.95 26.99 -26.20
CA MET A 1 -24.69 27.35 -24.78
C MET A 1 -24.38 26.04 -24.07
N ILE A 2 -23.10 25.70 -23.96
CA ILE A 2 -22.59 24.48 -23.32
C ILE A 2 -22.21 24.90 -21.90
N PRO A 3 -22.73 24.31 -20.81
CA PRO A 3 -22.10 24.51 -19.52
C PRO A 3 -20.83 23.66 -19.49
N ILE A 4 -19.71 24.38 -19.43
CA ILE A 4 -18.44 23.88 -18.92
C ILE A 4 -18.68 23.60 -17.43
N ASP A 5 -18.81 22.33 -17.06
CA ASP A 5 -18.42 21.91 -15.72
C ASP A 5 -17.17 21.06 -15.85
N ALA A 6 -16.05 21.79 -15.91
CA ALA A 6 -14.75 21.30 -15.58
C ALA A 6 -14.79 20.89 -14.11
N ASN A 7 -15.17 19.65 -13.85
CA ASN A 7 -14.78 18.99 -12.62
C ASN A 7 -14.38 17.57 -12.98
N ILE A 8 -13.18 17.45 -13.56
CA ILE A 8 -12.29 16.35 -13.21
C ILE A 8 -12.05 16.53 -11.71
N ALA A 9 -13.05 16.16 -10.93
CA ALA A 9 -12.89 15.88 -9.53
C ALA A 9 -11.92 14.72 -9.54
N ALA A 10 -10.65 15.05 -9.32
CA ALA A 10 -9.72 14.19 -8.65
C ALA A 10 -10.56 13.41 -7.64
N ALA A 11 -10.73 12.12 -7.91
CA ALA A 11 -11.43 11.22 -7.03
C ALA A 11 -10.57 11.05 -5.78
N GLY A 12 -10.48 12.11 -4.98
CA GLY A 12 -10.38 12.00 -3.54
C GLY A 12 -11.68 11.36 -3.10
N HIS A 13 -11.80 10.04 -3.30
CA HIS A 13 -12.49 9.25 -2.31
C HIS A 13 -11.70 9.49 -1.03
N PRO A 14 -12.29 10.07 0.02
CA PRO A 14 -11.76 9.86 1.35
C PRO A 14 -11.74 8.34 1.51
N LEU A 15 -10.55 7.73 1.44
CA LEU A 15 -10.41 6.27 1.46
C LEU A 15 -11.13 5.76 2.69
N ASP A 16 -12.25 5.10 2.44
CA ASP A 16 -13.21 4.74 3.46
C ASP A 16 -12.50 3.75 4.40
N HIS A 17 -12.36 4.18 5.65
CA HIS A 17 -11.49 3.59 6.66
C HIS A 17 -11.95 2.19 7.12
N THR A 18 -13.02 1.70 6.51
CA THR A 18 -13.71 0.42 6.74
C THR A 18 -13.43 -0.62 5.64
N ASP A 19 -12.71 -0.25 4.57
CA ASP A 19 -12.43 -1.17 3.47
C ASP A 19 -11.66 -2.42 3.92
N ILE A 20 -12.16 -3.59 3.50
CA ILE A 20 -11.63 -4.90 3.86
C ILE A 20 -10.28 -5.09 3.16
N PRO A 21 -9.21 -5.49 3.86
CA PRO A 21 -7.94 -5.79 3.22
C PRO A 21 -8.11 -6.95 2.25
N THR A 22 -7.76 -6.72 0.99
CA THR A 22 -7.85 -7.71 -0.10
C THR A 22 -6.49 -8.03 -0.69
N ARG A 23 -5.45 -7.32 -0.25
CA ARG A 23 -4.08 -7.46 -0.73
C ARG A 23 -3.15 -7.76 0.43
N ARG A 24 -2.19 -8.64 0.18
CA ARG A 24 -1.00 -8.83 1.01
C ARG A 24 0.17 -8.14 0.34
N ILE A 25 0.87 -7.32 1.09
CA ILE A 25 2.13 -6.70 0.70
C ILE A 25 3.24 -7.41 1.45
N THR A 26 4.27 -7.85 0.74
CA THR A 26 5.49 -8.41 1.32
C THR A 26 6.66 -7.49 0.96
N VAL A 27 7.33 -6.97 1.98
CA VAL A 27 8.46 -6.06 1.86
C VAL A 27 9.73 -6.80 2.22
N TYR A 28 10.73 -6.72 1.36
CA TYR A 28 12.03 -7.35 1.55
C TYR A 28 13.06 -6.27 1.87
N PHE A 29 13.72 -6.42 3.00
CA PHE A 29 14.84 -5.60 3.42
C PHE A 29 16.10 -6.45 3.36
N ASP A 30 17.02 -6.09 2.48
CA ASP A 30 18.34 -6.70 2.45
C ASP A 30 19.17 -6.17 3.63
N GLY A 31 19.75 -7.09 4.39
CA GLY A 31 20.74 -6.77 5.41
C GLY A 31 22.17 -6.88 4.88
N PRO A 32 23.17 -6.42 5.65
CA PRO A 32 24.59 -6.54 5.27
C PRO A 32 25.04 -8.00 5.09
N THR A 33 24.31 -8.95 5.68
CA THR A 33 24.47 -10.39 5.41
C THR A 33 23.13 -11.03 5.03
N PRO A 34 23.13 -12.19 4.36
CA PRO A 34 21.90 -12.93 4.09
C PRO A 34 21.11 -13.35 5.33
N GLN A 35 21.76 -13.45 6.50
CA GLN A 35 21.07 -13.73 7.77
C GLN A 35 20.36 -12.49 8.34
N ASP A 36 20.75 -11.30 7.91
CA ASP A 36 20.14 -10.02 8.30
C ASP A 36 18.99 -9.61 7.37
N ALA A 37 18.70 -10.41 6.33
CA ALA A 37 17.56 -10.17 5.47
C ALA A 37 16.25 -10.27 6.26
N MET A 38 15.41 -9.24 6.16
CA MET A 38 14.15 -9.15 6.88
C MET A 38 12.98 -9.07 5.90
N VAL A 39 11.92 -9.84 6.19
CA VAL A 39 10.68 -9.84 5.41
C VAL A 39 9.54 -9.38 6.29
N LEU A 40 8.81 -8.36 5.86
CA LEU A 40 7.62 -7.85 6.56
C LEU A 40 6.38 -8.04 5.69
N GLU A 41 5.31 -8.60 6.26
CA GLU A 41 4.06 -8.85 5.56
C GLU A 41 2.91 -8.03 6.16
N TYR A 42 2.11 -7.44 5.28
CA TYR A 42 1.01 -6.56 5.67
C TYR A 42 -0.26 -6.82 4.87
N ALA A 43 -1.41 -6.74 5.54
CA ALA A 43 -2.71 -6.69 4.91
C ALA A 43 -3.03 -5.25 4.51
N ALA A 44 -3.46 -5.04 3.27
CA ALA A 44 -3.79 -3.75 2.73
C ALA A 44 -5.02 -3.83 1.82
N THR A 45 -5.68 -2.71 1.64
CA THR A 45 -6.64 -2.50 0.56
C THR A 45 -5.92 -2.37 -0.79
N GLN A 46 -6.68 -2.39 -1.88
CA GLN A 46 -6.13 -2.17 -3.22
C GLN A 46 -5.41 -0.81 -3.34
N SER A 47 -6.02 0.24 -2.80
CA SER A 47 -5.47 1.60 -2.84
C SER A 47 -4.22 1.74 -1.99
N GLU A 48 -4.25 1.25 -0.74
CA GLU A 48 -3.07 1.26 0.15
C GLU A 48 -1.90 0.48 -0.45
N ALA A 49 -2.17 -0.67 -1.09
CA ALA A 49 -1.13 -1.45 -1.77
C ALA A 49 -0.50 -0.68 -2.94
N TRP A 50 -1.30 0.06 -3.71
CA TRP A 50 -0.79 0.89 -4.79
C TRP A 50 0.09 2.03 -4.28
N GLU A 51 -0.40 2.77 -3.28
CA GLU A 51 0.32 3.88 -2.65
C GLU A 51 1.66 3.42 -2.06
N PHE A 52 1.63 2.33 -1.28
CA PHE A 52 2.83 1.76 -0.67
C PHE A 52 3.83 1.25 -1.70
N THR A 53 3.37 0.52 -2.72
CA THR A 53 4.26 -0.01 -3.76
C THR A 53 4.93 1.11 -4.52
N THR A 54 4.19 2.19 -4.83
CA THR A 54 4.74 3.38 -5.48
C THR A 54 5.85 4.00 -4.63
N ALA A 55 5.60 4.24 -3.34
CA ALA A 55 6.60 4.79 -2.43
C ALA A 55 7.81 3.86 -2.24
N ALA A 56 7.58 2.55 -2.12
CA ALA A 56 8.62 1.55 -1.95
C ALA A 56 9.55 1.46 -3.18
N VAL A 57 8.99 1.49 -4.39
CA VAL A 57 9.78 1.55 -5.63
C VAL A 57 10.63 2.80 -5.68
N HIS A 58 10.07 3.97 -5.32
CA HIS A 58 10.85 5.21 -5.25
C HIS A 58 11.97 5.16 -4.20
N ALA A 59 11.77 4.43 -3.11
CA ALA A 59 12.77 4.19 -2.07
C ALA A 59 13.78 3.08 -2.43
N GLY A 60 13.63 2.41 -3.58
CA GLY A 60 14.48 1.29 -3.99
C GLY A 60 14.26 0.00 -3.20
N LEU A 61 13.11 -0.14 -2.52
CA LEU A 61 12.75 -1.33 -1.77
C LEU A 61 12.15 -2.40 -2.69
N LEU A 62 12.51 -3.65 -2.45
CA LEU A 62 11.86 -4.79 -3.09
C LEU A 62 10.55 -5.09 -2.38
N VAL A 63 9.46 -5.06 -3.15
CA VAL A 63 8.10 -5.33 -2.66
C VAL A 63 7.36 -6.25 -3.61
N THR A 64 6.53 -7.12 -3.06
CA THR A 64 5.58 -7.93 -3.82
C THR A 64 4.17 -7.73 -3.26
N VAL A 65 3.18 -7.86 -4.14
CA VAL A 65 1.76 -7.73 -3.78
C VAL A 65 0.98 -8.89 -4.37
N ASP A 66 0.20 -9.56 -3.52
CA ASP A 66 -0.67 -10.65 -3.94
C ASP A 66 -2.03 -10.60 -3.21
N GLY A 67 -2.94 -11.53 -3.52
CA GLY A 67 -4.30 -11.56 -2.97
C GLY A 67 -4.50 -12.48 -1.74
N ARG A 68 -3.44 -13.09 -1.22
CA ARG A 68 -3.49 -14.06 -0.11
C ARG A 68 -3.44 -13.32 1.22
N VAL A 69 -4.59 -12.80 1.63
CA VAL A 69 -4.75 -12.15 2.94
C VAL A 69 -5.15 -13.19 3.97
N GLU A 70 -4.21 -13.55 4.84
CA GLU A 70 -4.47 -14.48 5.93
C GLU A 70 -5.16 -13.79 7.13
N PRO A 71 -6.12 -14.46 7.79
CA PRO A 71 -6.73 -13.95 9.01
C PRO A 71 -5.67 -13.85 10.12
N GLY A 72 -5.35 -12.62 10.53
CA GLY A 72 -4.31 -12.33 11.53
C GLY A 72 -3.10 -11.56 10.97
N LEU A 73 -3.05 -11.34 9.65
CA LEU A 73 -2.02 -10.51 9.05
C LEU A 73 -2.18 -9.05 9.51
N ARG A 74 -1.05 -8.44 9.92
CA ARG A 74 -1.05 -7.07 10.43
C ARG A 74 -1.44 -6.10 9.32
N ARG A 75 -2.38 -5.18 9.56
CA ARG A 75 -2.68 -4.13 8.58
C ARG A 75 -1.47 -3.24 8.32
N LEU A 76 -1.34 -2.77 7.09
CA LEU A 76 -0.31 -1.82 6.70
C LEU A 76 -0.45 -0.54 7.55
N PRO A 77 0.63 -0.05 8.18
CA PRO A 77 0.59 1.13 9.03
C PRO A 77 0.64 2.42 8.20
N CYS A 78 -0.30 2.63 7.26
CA CYS A 78 -0.33 3.83 6.40
C CYS A 78 -0.60 5.12 7.18
N ARG A 79 -1.31 5.04 8.32
CA ARG A 79 -1.84 6.20 9.05
C ARG A 79 -0.79 7.07 9.73
N SER A 80 0.41 6.53 9.97
CA SER A 80 1.43 7.16 10.83
C SER A 80 2.76 7.45 10.13
N LEU A 81 2.93 7.02 8.89
CA LEU A 81 4.22 7.09 8.18
C LEU A 81 4.31 8.23 7.16
N TRP A 82 3.21 8.93 6.87
CA TRP A 82 3.11 9.91 5.77
C TRP A 82 2.93 11.36 6.27
N HIS A 83 3.33 11.65 7.51
CA HIS A 83 3.28 13.00 8.11
C HIS A 83 4.60 13.76 7.96
#